data_AF-K4AJA6-F1
#
_entry.id   AF-K4AJA6-F1
#
_cell.length_a   1.000
_cell.length_b   1.000
_cell.length_c   1.000
_cell.angle_alpha   90.00
_cell.angle_beta   90.00
_cell.angle_gamma   90.00
#
_symmetry.space_group_name_H-M   'P 1'
#
loop_
_entity.id
_entity.type
_entity.pdbx_description
1 polymer ?
#
loop_
_entity_poly.entity_id
_entity_poly.type
_entity_poly.pdbx_seq_one_letter_code
_entity_poly.pdbx_strand_id
1 'polypeptide(L)'
;RGSRGFTPPVSRPIPLGYKIQERRPADPPPTPSPAIHIGSDPPSSRDHLPPRAPAPMALPFAQVQLLADAENLRHVVDPHYVKLVGVERLCDAPAMESVFLEKSMEGTGWEVLGMDQLRHASRLDMRLRTVRYEIIPALLRNPADDSALRRLSGQAQGIRRIAKRSSGYLRTLAAWIENRFRSVAEKVLKSKRPPSWLADRLYGLEVISKKVHKRRYILL
;
A
#
# COMPACT_ATOMS: atom_id res chain seq x y z
N ARG A 1 17.92 -21.87 -49.93
CA ARG A 1 17.79 -23.23 -49.37
C ARG A 1 18.55 -23.28 -48.05
N GLY A 2 17.88 -23.56 -46.93
CA GLY A 2 18.52 -23.59 -45.62
C GLY A 2 17.52 -23.46 -44.47
N SER A 3 16.50 -24.33 -44.46
CA SER A 3 15.47 -24.42 -43.42
C SER A 3 16.10 -24.99 -42.14
N ARG A 4 16.13 -24.24 -41.04
CA ARG A 4 16.44 -24.77 -39.70
C ARG A 4 15.20 -24.72 -38.84
N GLY A 5 14.90 -25.89 -38.25
CA GLY A 5 13.64 -26.26 -37.66
C GLY A 5 13.30 -25.52 -36.38
N PHE A 6 12.00 -25.24 -36.27
CA PHE A 6 11.31 -24.81 -35.07
C PHE A 6 11.02 -26.04 -34.21
N THR A 7 11.60 -26.12 -33.02
CA THR A 7 11.17 -27.06 -31.96
C THR A 7 10.23 -26.33 -31.00
N PRO A 8 9.01 -26.83 -30.75
CA PRO A 8 8.12 -26.23 -29.75
C PRO A 8 8.56 -26.62 -28.32
N PRO A 9 8.34 -25.75 -27.32
CA PRO A 9 8.71 -26.03 -25.93
C PRO A 9 7.75 -27.06 -25.30
N VAL A 10 8.37 -28.06 -24.68
CA VAL A 10 7.75 -29.12 -23.87
C VAL A 10 7.00 -28.52 -22.67
N SER A 11 5.69 -28.75 -22.62
CA SER A 11 4.83 -28.43 -21.47
C SER A 11 5.24 -29.27 -20.26
N ARG A 12 5.63 -28.62 -19.16
CA ARG A 12 5.82 -29.28 -17.86
C ARG A 12 4.50 -29.30 -17.09
N PRO A 13 4.12 -30.42 -16.45
CA PRO A 13 2.92 -30.49 -15.63
C PRO A 13 3.12 -29.77 -14.29
N ILE A 14 2.04 -29.12 -13.83
CA ILE A 14 1.92 -28.43 -12.54
C ILE A 14 1.57 -29.48 -11.47
N PRO A 15 2.31 -29.61 -10.37
CA PRO A 15 1.88 -30.46 -9.25
C PRO A 15 0.84 -29.72 -8.41
N LEU A 16 -0.42 -30.16 -8.48
CA LEU A 16 -1.50 -29.79 -7.57
C LEU A 16 -1.32 -30.56 -6.26
N GLY A 17 -0.67 -29.94 -5.28
CA GLY A 17 -0.57 -30.44 -3.91
C GLY A 17 -1.55 -29.72 -3.00
N TYR A 18 -2.84 -30.08 -3.04
CA TYR A 18 -3.78 -29.68 -2.00
C TYR A 18 -3.70 -30.69 -0.85
N LYS A 19 -3.04 -30.30 0.25
CA LYS A 19 -3.20 -31.01 1.52
C LYS A 19 -4.52 -30.57 2.14
N ILE A 20 -5.51 -31.45 2.07
CA ILE A 20 -6.72 -31.43 2.88
C ILE A 20 -6.27 -31.65 4.34
N GLN A 21 -6.39 -30.63 5.18
CA GLN A 21 -6.31 -30.81 6.63
C GLN A 21 -7.66 -31.34 7.11
N GLU A 22 -7.63 -32.59 7.59
CA GLU A 22 -8.73 -33.25 8.27
C GLU A 22 -9.17 -32.44 9.48
N ARG A 23 -10.48 -32.11 9.51
CA ARG A 23 -11.15 -31.58 10.68
C ARG A 23 -11.16 -32.67 11.75
N ARG A 24 -10.61 -32.35 12.93
CA ARG A 24 -10.81 -33.16 14.14
C ARG A 24 -12.31 -33.21 14.49
N PRO A 25 -12.83 -34.35 14.98
CA PRO A 25 -14.19 -34.46 15.48
C PRO A 25 -14.36 -33.64 16.77
N ALA A 26 -15.53 -33.02 16.89
CA ALA A 26 -15.93 -32.23 18.05
C ALA A 26 -16.13 -33.13 19.28
N ASP A 27 -15.68 -32.65 20.44
CA ASP A 27 -15.96 -33.27 21.73
C ASP A 27 -17.47 -33.26 22.03
N PRO A 28 -18.01 -34.31 22.69
CA PRO A 28 -19.41 -34.36 23.07
C PRO A 28 -19.73 -33.36 24.20
N PRO A 29 -20.97 -32.85 24.27
CA PRO A 29 -21.37 -31.90 25.31
C PRO A 29 -21.42 -32.58 26.69
N PRO A 30 -21.07 -31.88 27.78
CA PRO A 30 -21.24 -32.41 29.13
C PRO A 30 -22.72 -32.49 29.52
N THR A 31 -23.05 -33.62 30.16
CA THR A 31 -24.34 -33.97 30.78
C THR A 31 -24.74 -33.00 31.89
N PRO A 32 -26.06 -32.79 32.13
CA PRO A 32 -26.54 -31.96 33.22
C PRO A 32 -26.54 -32.76 34.54
N SER A 33 -26.04 -32.13 35.61
CA SER A 33 -26.14 -32.61 36.99
C SER A 33 -27.01 -31.66 37.83
N PRO A 34 -27.58 -32.16 38.95
CA PRO A 34 -28.94 -31.84 39.37
C PRO A 34 -29.06 -30.60 40.25
N ALA A 35 -30.29 -30.11 40.33
CA ALA A 35 -30.76 -29.04 41.20
C ALA A 35 -30.36 -29.26 42.66
N ILE A 36 -29.80 -28.23 43.28
CA ILE A 36 -29.60 -28.13 44.73
C ILE A 36 -30.38 -26.93 45.25
N HIS A 37 -31.32 -27.27 46.12
CA HIS A 37 -31.94 -26.55 47.23
C HIS A 37 -31.92 -25.02 47.31
N ILE A 38 -33.15 -24.52 47.35
CA ILE A 38 -33.65 -23.29 47.95
C ILE A 38 -33.05 -23.10 49.35
N GLY A 39 -32.25 -22.04 49.52
CA GLY A 39 -31.85 -21.47 50.80
C GLY A 39 -32.27 -20.00 50.80
N SER A 40 -33.24 -19.67 51.64
CA SER A 40 -33.74 -18.33 51.89
C SER A 40 -32.70 -17.51 52.65
N ASP A 41 -32.32 -16.34 52.13
CA ASP A 41 -31.57 -15.32 52.87
C ASP A 41 -32.20 -13.91 52.71
N PRO A 42 -32.08 -13.04 53.74
CA PRO A 42 -32.98 -11.92 54.00
C PRO A 42 -32.66 -10.63 53.22
N PRO A 43 -33.59 -9.65 53.20
CA PRO A 43 -33.43 -8.40 52.45
C PRO A 43 -32.78 -7.33 53.32
N SER A 44 -31.61 -6.80 52.95
CA SER A 44 -31.21 -5.40 53.19
C SER A 44 -29.75 -5.13 52.85
N SER A 45 -29.51 -4.43 51.74
CA SER A 45 -28.96 -3.07 51.78
C SER A 45 -28.89 -2.53 50.36
N ARG A 46 -29.67 -1.49 50.13
CA ARG A 46 -29.73 -0.71 48.90
C ARG A 46 -28.33 -0.25 48.48
N ASP A 47 -27.86 -0.83 47.39
CA ASP A 47 -27.34 -0.17 46.19
C ASP A 47 -26.94 1.32 46.35
N HIS A 48 -25.75 1.54 46.87
CA HIS A 48 -24.93 2.70 46.49
C HIS A 48 -23.83 2.21 45.55
N LEU A 49 -24.22 1.87 44.30
CA LEU A 49 -23.27 1.75 43.22
C LEU A 49 -22.65 3.14 42.96
N PRO A 50 -21.33 3.29 42.94
CA PRO A 50 -20.70 4.55 42.55
C PRO A 50 -21.18 4.93 41.14
N PRO A 51 -21.29 6.23 40.82
CA PRO A 51 -21.70 6.68 39.49
C PRO A 51 -20.82 5.98 38.47
N ARG A 52 -21.46 5.14 37.64
CA ARG A 52 -20.82 4.39 36.57
C ARG A 52 -20.02 5.39 35.77
N ALA A 53 -18.69 5.24 35.76
CA ALA A 53 -17.82 6.10 34.97
C ALA A 53 -18.41 6.21 33.55
N PRO A 54 -18.52 7.42 32.98
CA PRO A 54 -19.09 7.59 31.65
C PRO A 54 -18.37 6.62 30.72
N ALA A 55 -19.15 5.80 30.02
CA ALA A 55 -18.58 4.87 29.04
C ALA A 55 -17.63 5.68 28.15
N PRO A 56 -16.41 5.19 27.88
CA PRO A 56 -15.46 5.91 27.03
C PRO A 56 -16.20 6.25 25.72
N MET A 57 -16.35 7.54 25.43
CA MET A 57 -17.04 8.00 24.23
C MET A 57 -16.28 7.43 23.03
N ALA A 58 -16.84 6.40 22.41
CA ALA A 58 -16.28 5.82 21.21
C ALA A 58 -16.37 6.88 20.10
N LEU A 59 -15.21 7.36 19.63
CA LEU A 59 -15.18 8.29 18.52
C LEU A 59 -15.82 7.65 17.29
N PRO A 60 -16.59 8.41 16.50
CA PRO A 60 -17.11 7.92 15.23
C PRO A 60 -15.96 7.43 14.33
N PHE A 61 -16.15 6.24 13.77
CA PHE A 61 -15.14 5.50 13.00
C PHE A 61 -15.44 5.57 11.51
N ALA A 62 -14.48 6.02 10.71
CA ALA A 62 -14.58 6.08 9.26
C ALA A 62 -13.45 5.29 8.58
N GLN A 63 -13.78 4.55 7.51
CA GLN A 63 -12.79 3.96 6.62
C GLN A 63 -12.75 4.76 5.32
N VAL A 64 -11.54 5.13 4.90
CA VAL A 64 -11.34 5.95 3.70
C VAL A 64 -10.45 5.20 2.72
N GLN A 65 -10.91 5.17 1.46
CA GLN A 65 -10.14 4.61 0.35
C GLN A 65 -10.13 5.51 -0.89
N LEU A 66 -11.18 6.32 -1.07
CA LEU A 66 -11.31 7.24 -2.21
C LEU A 66 -10.92 8.67 -1.79
N LEU A 67 -10.46 9.45 -2.77
CA LEU A 67 -10.24 10.88 -2.56
C LEU A 67 -11.54 11.60 -2.19
N ALA A 68 -12.66 11.23 -2.83
CA ALA A 68 -13.97 11.78 -2.51
C ALA A 68 -14.37 11.54 -1.05
N ASP A 69 -14.06 10.36 -0.49
CA ASP A 69 -14.32 10.06 0.93
C ASP A 69 -13.52 11.01 1.83
N ALA A 70 -12.24 11.24 1.50
CA ALA A 70 -11.40 12.17 2.23
C ALA A 70 -11.93 13.62 2.12
N GLU A 71 -12.34 14.04 0.93
CA GLU A 71 -12.93 15.36 0.71
C GLU A 71 -14.23 15.56 1.49
N ASN A 72 -15.09 14.54 1.57
CA ASN A 72 -16.30 14.60 2.39
C ASN A 72 -16.00 14.82 3.88
N LEU A 73 -14.87 14.26 4.37
CA LEU A 73 -14.42 14.48 5.75
C LEU A 73 -13.98 15.93 6.01
N ARG A 74 -13.71 16.75 4.97
CA ARG A 74 -13.41 18.19 5.14
C ARG A 74 -14.53 18.94 5.85
N HIS A 75 -15.77 18.50 5.67
CA HIS A 75 -16.96 19.18 6.21
C HIS A 75 -17.39 18.64 7.58
N VAL A 76 -16.74 17.59 8.06
CA VAL A 76 -17.03 17.00 9.36
C VAL A 76 -16.29 17.77 10.44
N VAL A 77 -17.04 18.17 11.48
CA VAL A 77 -16.55 18.99 12.60
C VAL A 77 -16.16 18.12 13.80
N ASP A 78 -16.89 17.02 14.03
CA ASP A 78 -16.69 16.19 15.22
C ASP A 78 -15.35 15.42 15.17
N PRO A 79 -14.73 15.10 16.32
CA PRO A 79 -13.53 14.28 16.37
C PRO A 79 -13.80 12.88 15.81
N HIS A 80 -12.95 12.41 14.91
CA HIS A 80 -13.13 11.13 14.21
C HIS A 80 -11.88 10.26 14.27
N TYR A 81 -12.12 8.96 14.34
CA TYR A 81 -11.09 7.97 14.09
C TYR A 81 -11.16 7.52 12.63
N VAL A 82 -10.16 7.88 11.84
CA VAL A 82 -10.11 7.59 10.41
C VAL A 82 -9.08 6.50 10.14
N LYS A 83 -9.52 5.40 9.54
CA LYS A 83 -8.63 4.35 9.05
C LYS A 83 -8.45 4.47 7.55
N LEU A 84 -7.22 4.79 7.11
CA LEU A 84 -6.85 4.74 5.70
C LEU A 84 -6.66 3.29 5.27
N VAL A 85 -7.55 2.80 4.43
CA VAL A 85 -7.50 1.43 3.91
C VAL A 85 -6.70 1.37 2.61
N GLY A 86 -6.72 2.45 1.83
CA GLY A 86 -6.00 2.52 0.57
C GLY A 86 -6.11 3.87 -0.10
N VAL A 87 -5.56 3.93 -1.31
CA VAL A 87 -5.73 5.06 -2.24
C VAL A 87 -6.27 4.51 -3.54
N GLU A 88 -7.31 5.14 -4.10
CA GLU A 88 -7.86 4.72 -5.39
C GLU A 88 -6.78 4.75 -6.47
N ARG A 89 -6.07 5.86 -6.67
CA ARG A 89 -4.96 5.95 -7.63
C ARG A 89 -3.75 6.55 -6.95
N LEU A 90 -2.55 6.08 -7.30
CA LEU A 90 -1.32 6.62 -6.72
C LEU A 90 -1.19 8.15 -6.89
N CYS A 91 -1.69 8.67 -8.02
CA CYS A 91 -1.69 10.10 -8.31
C CYS A 91 -2.59 10.94 -7.38
N ASP A 92 -3.54 10.31 -6.69
CA ASP A 92 -4.46 10.99 -5.75
C ASP A 92 -3.85 11.06 -4.34
N ALA A 93 -2.80 10.28 -4.04
CA ALA A 93 -2.18 10.23 -2.72
C ALA A 93 -1.72 11.60 -2.20
N PRO A 94 -1.11 12.50 -3.01
CA PRO A 94 -0.75 13.83 -2.54
C PRO A 94 -1.97 14.69 -2.18
N ALA A 95 -3.06 14.59 -2.94
CA ALA A 95 -4.28 15.34 -2.66
C ALA A 95 -4.96 14.85 -1.37
N MET A 96 -5.04 13.51 -1.20
CA MET A 96 -5.52 12.92 0.05
C MET A 96 -4.64 13.31 1.25
N GLU A 97 -3.31 13.33 1.08
CA GLU A 97 -2.38 13.76 2.13
C GLU A 97 -2.66 15.21 2.56
N SER A 98 -2.88 16.12 1.61
CA SER A 98 -3.21 17.52 1.89
C SER A 98 -4.50 17.64 2.69
N VAL A 99 -5.56 16.91 2.31
CA VAL A 99 -6.84 16.91 3.02
C VAL A 99 -6.69 16.52 4.49
N PHE A 100 -5.97 15.43 4.77
CA PHE A 100 -5.78 14.96 6.14
C PHE A 100 -4.81 15.82 6.94
N LEU A 101 -3.81 16.44 6.30
CA LEU A 101 -2.94 17.41 6.95
C LEU A 101 -3.72 18.65 7.38
N GLU A 102 -4.51 19.23 6.48
CA GLU A 102 -5.41 20.36 6.78
C GLU A 102 -6.30 20.03 7.97
N LYS A 103 -6.97 18.86 7.93
CA LYS A 103 -7.84 18.41 9.02
C LYS A 103 -7.11 18.20 10.34
N SER A 104 -5.93 17.60 10.32
CA SER A 104 -5.13 17.38 11.54
C SER A 104 -4.65 18.70 12.18
N MET A 105 -4.55 19.78 11.41
CA MET A 105 -4.15 21.10 11.91
C MET A 105 -5.29 21.88 12.56
N GLU A 106 -6.55 21.48 12.34
CA GLU A 106 -7.73 22.11 12.97
C GLU A 106 -7.82 21.84 14.49
N GLY A 107 -6.94 21.00 15.05
CA GLY A 107 -6.73 20.85 16.50
C GLY A 107 -7.81 20.04 17.24
N THR A 108 -8.77 19.48 16.52
CA THR A 108 -9.80 18.59 17.05
C THR A 108 -9.29 17.14 17.02
N GLY A 109 -9.73 16.27 17.94
CA GLY A 109 -9.23 14.90 18.18
C GLY A 109 -9.36 13.91 17.01
N TRP A 110 -8.78 14.24 15.86
CA TRP A 110 -8.69 13.43 14.66
C TRP A 110 -7.47 12.54 14.73
N GLU A 111 -7.71 11.24 14.71
CA GLU A 111 -6.66 10.25 14.59
C GLU A 111 -6.77 9.56 13.24
N VAL A 112 -5.79 9.80 12.37
CA VAL A 112 -5.74 9.18 11.05
C VAL A 112 -4.72 8.05 11.05
N LEU A 113 -5.19 6.81 11.16
CA LEU A 113 -4.35 5.64 11.00
C LEU A 113 -3.90 5.48 9.55
N GLY A 114 -2.62 5.19 9.35
CA GLY A 114 -2.05 4.92 8.02
C GLY A 114 -1.46 6.14 7.32
N MET A 115 -1.39 7.31 7.99
CA MET A 115 -0.83 8.53 7.40
C MET A 115 0.60 8.38 6.88
N ASP A 116 1.45 7.59 7.55
CA ASP A 116 2.80 7.35 7.08
C ASP A 116 2.84 6.57 5.76
N GLN A 117 1.91 5.62 5.56
CA GLN A 117 1.79 4.90 4.30
C GLN A 117 1.27 5.83 3.19
N LEU A 118 0.33 6.72 3.50
CA LEU A 118 -0.14 7.74 2.56
C LEU A 118 0.98 8.70 2.15
N ARG A 119 1.78 9.18 3.10
CA ARG A 119 3.00 9.99 2.85
C ARG A 119 4.00 9.24 1.96
N HIS A 120 4.15 7.93 2.17
CA HIS A 120 5.01 7.10 1.34
C HIS A 120 4.47 6.95 -0.09
N ALA A 121 3.15 6.79 -0.26
CA ALA A 121 2.49 6.76 -1.56
C ALA A 121 2.63 8.10 -2.30
N SER A 122 2.39 9.22 -1.61
CA SER A 122 2.58 10.58 -2.15
C SER A 122 4.03 10.84 -2.60
N ARG A 123 5.02 10.46 -1.78
CA ARG A 123 6.45 10.53 -2.16
C ARG A 123 6.78 9.62 -3.35
N LEU A 124 6.15 8.46 -3.45
CA LEU A 124 6.34 7.57 -4.60
C LEU A 124 5.80 8.22 -5.87
N ASP A 125 4.61 8.83 -5.80
CA ASP A 125 4.01 9.56 -6.91
C ASP A 125 4.92 10.68 -7.43
N MET A 126 5.40 11.54 -6.53
CA MET A 126 6.32 12.62 -6.86
C MET A 126 7.57 12.12 -7.60
N ARG A 127 8.18 11.02 -7.13
CA ARG A 127 9.36 10.43 -7.78
C ARG A 127 9.05 9.88 -9.17
N LEU A 128 7.89 9.24 -9.34
CA LEU A 128 7.45 8.75 -10.64
C LEU A 128 7.19 9.89 -11.63
N ARG A 129 6.64 11.02 -11.15
CA ARG A 129 6.48 12.25 -11.95
C ARG A 129 7.83 12.78 -12.42
N THR A 130 8.81 12.94 -11.53
CA THR A 130 10.17 13.38 -11.92
C THR A 130 10.79 12.44 -12.96
N VAL A 131 10.66 11.12 -12.77
CA VAL A 131 11.17 10.17 -13.77
C VAL A 131 10.47 10.34 -15.11
N ARG A 132 9.14 10.48 -15.11
CA ARG A 132 8.33 10.55 -16.32
C ARG A 132 8.48 11.86 -17.10
N TYR A 133 8.50 12.99 -16.41
CA TYR A 133 8.42 14.30 -17.04
C TYR A 133 9.77 14.98 -17.21
N GLU A 134 10.80 14.56 -16.46
CA GLU A 134 12.12 15.20 -16.53
C GLU A 134 13.19 14.23 -17.05
N ILE A 135 13.28 13.04 -16.45
CA ILE A 135 14.41 12.13 -16.71
C ILE A 135 14.23 11.36 -18.02
N ILE A 136 13.06 10.72 -18.23
CA ILE A 136 12.80 9.98 -19.47
C ILE A 136 12.91 10.90 -20.70
N PRO A 137 12.32 12.11 -20.73
CA PRO A 137 12.47 13.01 -21.88
C PRO A 137 13.90 13.50 -22.11
N ALA A 138 14.72 13.63 -21.05
CA ALA A 138 16.16 13.93 -21.20
C ALA A 138 16.90 12.76 -21.84
N LEU A 139 16.65 11.53 -21.37
CA LEU A 139 17.26 10.32 -21.93
C LEU A 139 16.79 9.97 -23.34
N LEU A 140 15.56 10.37 -23.72
CA LEU A 140 15.06 10.23 -25.09
C LEU A 140 15.77 11.20 -26.04
N ARG A 141 16.07 12.43 -25.58
CA ARG A 141 16.84 13.43 -26.35
C ARG A 141 18.30 13.04 -26.48
N ASN A 142 18.90 12.56 -25.39
CA ASN A 142 20.29 12.10 -25.37
C ASN A 142 20.41 10.82 -24.51
N PRO A 143 20.44 9.63 -25.12
CA PRO A 143 20.60 8.37 -24.39
C PRO A 143 21.93 8.23 -23.65
N ALA A 144 22.93 9.05 -23.98
CA ALA A 144 24.24 9.10 -23.34
C ALA A 144 24.34 10.22 -22.28
N ASP A 145 23.22 10.82 -21.87
CA ASP A 145 23.19 11.82 -20.79
C ASP A 145 23.44 11.15 -19.42
N ASP A 146 24.71 11.16 -19.00
CA ASP A 146 25.15 10.66 -17.70
C ASP A 146 24.48 11.35 -16.52
N SER A 147 24.14 12.64 -16.64
CA SER A 147 23.44 13.38 -15.58
C SER A 147 22.04 12.82 -15.39
N ALA A 148 21.29 12.62 -16.48
CA ALA A 148 19.97 12.02 -16.44
C ALA A 148 20.00 10.57 -15.92
N LEU A 149 21.01 9.77 -16.30
CA LEU A 149 21.21 8.42 -15.77
C LEU A 149 21.51 8.40 -14.26
N ARG A 150 22.37 9.31 -13.79
CA ARG A 150 22.65 9.47 -12.35
C ARG A 150 21.39 9.90 -11.59
N ARG A 151 20.59 10.81 -12.15
CA ARG A 151 19.29 11.20 -11.59
C ARG A 151 18.33 10.02 -11.54
N LEU A 152 18.26 9.19 -12.58
CA LEU A 152 17.44 7.96 -12.58
C LEU A 152 17.86 7.00 -11.47
N SER A 153 19.17 6.79 -11.30
CA SER A 153 19.72 5.97 -10.21
C SER A 153 19.38 6.56 -8.84
N GLY A 154 19.50 7.88 -8.68
CA GLY A 154 19.10 8.59 -7.47
C GLY A 154 17.61 8.44 -7.14
N GLN A 155 16.74 8.49 -8.15
CA GLN A 155 15.32 8.23 -7.98
C GLN A 155 15.05 6.78 -7.57
N ALA A 156 15.72 5.81 -8.19
CA ALA A 156 15.63 4.40 -7.78
C ALA A 156 16.05 4.21 -6.31
N GLN A 157 17.15 4.83 -5.89
CA GLN A 157 17.60 4.81 -4.48
C GLN A 157 16.54 5.39 -3.53
N GLY A 158 15.89 6.48 -3.93
CA GLY A 158 14.80 7.09 -3.18
C GLY A 158 13.57 6.20 -3.06
N ILE A 159 13.17 5.54 -4.15
CA ILE A 159 12.06 4.57 -4.16
C ILE A 159 12.41 3.35 -3.28
N ARG A 160 13.67 2.91 -3.23
CA ARG A 160 14.11 1.85 -2.30
C ARG A 160 13.80 2.20 -0.85
N ARG A 161 14.07 3.45 -0.45
CA ARG A 161 13.84 3.91 0.93
C ARG A 161 12.35 3.91 1.26
N ILE A 162 11.50 4.24 0.29
CA ILE A 162 10.05 4.11 0.41
C ILE A 162 9.67 2.64 0.60
N ALA A 163 10.11 1.75 -0.30
CA ALA A 163 9.82 0.31 -0.22
C ALA A 163 10.21 -0.32 1.13
N LYS A 164 11.33 0.13 1.74
CA LYS A 164 11.78 -0.35 3.05
C LYS A 164 10.90 0.10 4.22
N ARG A 165 10.23 1.24 4.11
CA ARG A 165 9.38 1.82 5.16
C ARG A 165 7.89 1.57 4.94
N SER A 166 7.52 1.16 3.73
CA SER A 166 6.15 0.80 3.39
C SER A 166 5.79 -0.64 3.78
N SER A 167 4.49 -0.87 3.93
CA SER A 167 3.88 -2.18 4.14
C SER A 167 3.18 -2.71 2.88
N GLY A 168 2.77 -3.98 2.94
CA GLY A 168 1.79 -4.57 2.03
C GLY A 168 2.08 -4.38 0.54
N TYR A 169 1.06 -3.90 -0.16
CA TYR A 169 1.10 -3.75 -1.61
C TYR A 169 2.04 -2.62 -2.06
N LEU A 170 2.05 -1.50 -1.34
CA LEU A 170 2.91 -0.35 -1.62
C LEU A 170 4.40 -0.73 -1.60
N ARG A 171 4.82 -1.55 -0.62
CA ARG A 171 6.20 -2.09 -0.56
C ARG A 171 6.57 -2.87 -1.81
N THR A 172 5.72 -3.81 -2.21
CA THR A 172 5.96 -4.67 -3.38
C THR A 172 6.05 -3.85 -4.66
N LEU A 173 5.14 -2.89 -4.81
CA LEU A 173 5.10 -1.97 -5.95
C LEU A 173 6.37 -1.11 -6.02
N ALA A 174 6.75 -0.47 -4.92
CA ALA A 174 7.94 0.36 -4.85
C ALA A 174 9.23 -0.45 -5.11
N ALA A 175 9.36 -1.64 -4.53
CA ALA A 175 10.52 -2.51 -4.74
C ALA A 175 10.66 -2.96 -6.21
N TRP A 176 9.54 -3.28 -6.87
CA TRP A 176 9.55 -3.68 -8.27
C TRP A 176 10.01 -2.54 -9.20
N ILE A 177 9.50 -1.33 -8.98
CA ILE A 177 9.87 -0.13 -9.77
C ILE A 177 11.34 0.23 -9.55
N GLU A 178 11.78 0.23 -8.30
CA GLU A 178 13.15 0.54 -7.92
C GLU A 178 14.15 -0.39 -8.62
N ASN A 179 13.90 -1.70 -8.57
CA ASN A 179 14.76 -2.68 -9.23
C ASN A 179 14.84 -2.42 -10.74
N ARG A 180 13.72 -2.02 -11.35
CA ARG A 180 13.67 -1.72 -12.78
C ARG A 180 14.49 -0.48 -13.12
N PHE A 181 14.30 0.62 -12.41
CA PHE A 181 15.05 1.87 -12.64
C PHE A 181 16.54 1.71 -12.36
N ARG A 182 16.90 1.06 -11.25
CA ARG A 182 18.29 0.75 -10.92
C ARG A 182 18.94 -0.11 -12.00
N SER A 183 18.28 -1.20 -12.41
CA SER A 183 18.86 -2.13 -13.40
C SER A 183 19.16 -1.44 -14.73
N VAL A 184 18.28 -0.54 -15.18
CA VAL A 184 18.49 0.23 -16.40
C VAL A 184 19.65 1.22 -16.24
N ALA A 185 19.62 2.05 -15.19
CA ALA A 185 20.66 3.05 -14.95
C ALA A 185 22.05 2.42 -14.78
N GLU A 186 22.17 1.35 -13.97
CA GLU A 186 23.46 0.69 -13.72
C GLU A 186 24.04 0.01 -14.95
N LYS A 187 23.21 -0.55 -15.84
CA LYS A 187 23.70 -1.23 -17.04
C LYS A 187 24.35 -0.25 -18.00
N VAL A 188 23.81 0.96 -18.11
CA VAL A 188 24.37 1.99 -18.99
C VAL A 188 25.57 2.67 -18.31
N LEU A 189 25.43 3.08 -17.04
CA LEU A 189 26.52 3.75 -16.30
C LEU A 189 27.78 2.90 -16.11
N LYS A 190 27.65 1.57 -16.01
CA LYS A 190 28.79 0.65 -15.91
C LYS A 190 29.30 0.19 -17.29
N SER A 191 28.87 0.84 -18.37
CA SER A 191 29.19 0.49 -19.76
C SER A 191 28.88 -0.97 -20.13
N LYS A 192 27.98 -1.64 -19.39
CA LYS A 192 27.58 -3.03 -19.66
C LYS A 192 26.64 -3.13 -20.86
N ARG A 193 26.00 -2.02 -21.23
CA ARG A 193 25.10 -1.88 -22.38
C ARG A 193 25.32 -0.51 -23.04
N PRO A 194 25.28 -0.44 -24.38
CA PRO A 194 25.42 0.83 -25.08
C PRO A 194 24.18 1.72 -24.87
N PRO A 195 24.31 3.05 -25.03
CA PRO A 195 23.18 3.98 -24.98
C PRO A 195 22.04 3.65 -25.96
N SER A 196 22.34 3.05 -27.12
CA SER A 196 21.32 2.60 -28.09
C SER A 196 20.38 1.54 -27.51
N TRP A 197 20.85 0.69 -26.59
CA TRP A 197 20.02 -0.29 -25.88
C TRP A 197 19.01 0.37 -24.93
N LEU A 198 19.29 1.60 -24.47
CA LEU A 198 18.42 2.33 -23.56
C LEU A 198 17.12 2.76 -24.24
N ALA A 199 17.16 3.13 -25.53
CA ALA A 199 16.00 3.61 -26.27
C ALA A 199 14.81 2.64 -26.20
N ASP A 200 15.03 1.35 -26.45
CA ASP A 200 14.01 0.28 -26.36
C ASP A 200 13.46 0.10 -24.93
N ARG A 201 14.23 0.50 -23.92
CA ARG A 201 13.87 0.35 -22.51
C ARG A 201 13.17 1.57 -21.95
N LEU A 202 13.45 2.77 -22.47
CA LEU A 202 12.79 4.01 -22.05
C LEU A 202 11.29 3.95 -22.28
N TYR A 203 10.85 3.43 -23.43
CA TYR A 203 9.43 3.19 -23.69
C TYR A 203 8.81 2.25 -22.63
N GLY A 204 9.51 1.17 -22.31
CA GLY A 204 9.10 0.26 -21.23
C GLY A 204 9.01 0.94 -19.86
N LEU A 205 9.95 1.82 -19.53
CA LEU A 205 9.93 2.58 -18.27
C LEU A 205 8.76 3.58 -18.23
N GLU A 206 8.47 4.25 -19.35
CA GLU A 206 7.36 5.18 -19.45
C GLU A 206 6.01 4.46 -19.28
N VAL A 207 5.81 3.35 -20.00
CA VAL A 207 4.59 2.53 -19.89
C VAL A 207 4.41 2.03 -18.46
N ILE A 208 5.49 1.57 -17.82
CA ILE A 208 5.44 1.13 -16.42
C ILE A 208 5.06 2.29 -15.50
N SER A 209 5.73 3.44 -15.61
CA SER A 209 5.44 4.62 -14.80
C SER A 209 3.97 5.05 -14.96
N LYS A 210 3.47 5.12 -16.20
CA LYS A 210 2.07 5.44 -16.50
C LYS A 210 1.09 4.41 -15.91
N LYS A 211 1.38 3.12 -16.02
CA LYS A 211 0.56 2.04 -15.46
C LYS A 211 0.50 2.09 -13.94
N VAL A 212 1.63 2.34 -13.28
CA VAL A 212 1.71 2.46 -11.82
C VAL A 212 0.96 3.71 -11.34
N HIS A 213 1.17 4.84 -12.01
CA HIS A 213 0.55 6.11 -11.66
C HIS A 213 -0.98 6.06 -11.74
N LYS A 214 -1.52 5.32 -12.74
CA LYS A 214 -2.96 5.08 -12.90
C LYS A 214 -3.46 3.82 -12.20
N ARG A 215 -2.62 3.12 -11.45
CA ARG A 215 -3.00 1.82 -10.88
C ARG A 215 -4.08 2.05 -9.83
N ARG A 216 -5.18 1.31 -9.99
CA ARG A 216 -6.30 1.37 -9.08
C ARG A 216 -6.07 0.53 -7.82
N TYR A 217 -6.58 1.02 -6.69
CA TYR A 217 -6.66 0.35 -5.40
C TYR A 217 -5.30 -0.07 -4.83
N ILE A 218 -4.56 0.91 -4.32
CA ILE A 218 -3.32 0.68 -3.58
C ILE A 218 -3.68 0.54 -2.10
N LEU A 219 -3.63 -0.68 -1.57
CA LEU A 219 -3.76 -0.93 -0.14
C LEU A 219 -2.54 -0.39 0.61
N LEU A 220 -2.80 0.38 1.67
CA LEU A 220 -1.80 1.02 2.52
C LEU A 220 -1.45 0.13 3.73
#